data_AF-A0A2R6K153-F1
#
_entry.id   AF-A0A2R6K153-F1
#
_cell.length_a   1.000
_cell.length_b   1.000
_cell.length_c   1.000
_cell.angle_alpha   90.00
_cell.angle_beta   90.00
_cell.angle_gamma   90.00
#
_symmetry.space_group_name_H-M   'P 1'
#
loop_
_entity.id
_entity.type
_entity.pdbx_description
1 polymer ?
#
loop_
_entity_poly.entity_id
_entity_poly.type
_entity_poly.pdbx_seq_one_letter_code
_entity_poly.pdbx_strand_id
1 'polypeptide(L)'
;MVTLTTRTRRERGVTLVACRLRNDAPEPRVARVASQMEPPGTAPPRHAGEDATLRVTVPGNAVVGTGFATPAEPSEPSARLIETERPTEEPGDAAVVAGLSDPRPPSTEDGSLALEARFADSEARIERLAAVAAATTVPAATRALDDEGGLAAVEALNEQVAKDRERLLAVADRALTLAGRAEAAEPPMDALERLS
;
A
#
# COMPACT_ATOMS: atom_id res chain seq x y z
N MET A 1 8.20 23.36 11.05
CA MET A 1 7.42 22.95 12.24
C MET A 1 6.72 21.65 11.90
N VAL A 2 6.72 20.65 12.78
CA VAL A 2 6.01 19.38 12.53
C VAL A 2 4.66 19.39 13.24
N THR A 3 3.58 19.11 12.51
CA THR A 3 2.23 19.01 13.05
C THR A 3 1.70 17.58 12.90
N LEU A 4 0.94 17.11 13.88
CA LEU A 4 0.30 15.79 13.88
C LEU A 4 -1.21 15.95 13.75
N THR A 5 -1.80 15.20 12.82
CA THR A 5 -3.25 15.02 12.72
C THR A 5 -3.58 13.53 12.81
N THR A 6 -4.55 13.16 13.63
CA THR A 6 -4.95 11.76 13.82
C THR A 6 -6.35 11.49 13.28
N ARG A 7 -6.58 10.27 12.83
CA ARG A 7 -7.91 9.74 12.51
C ARG A 7 -8.00 8.28 12.96
N THR A 8 -9.08 7.93 13.65
CA THR A 8 -9.34 6.56 14.07
C THR A 8 -10.35 5.89 13.16
N ARG A 9 -10.12 4.62 12.81
CA ARG A 9 -11.07 3.78 12.10
C ARG A 9 -11.08 2.39 12.72
N ARG A 10 -12.26 1.86 13.04
CA ARG A 10 -12.41 0.48 13.52
C ARG A 10 -12.71 -0.45 12.34
N GLU A 11 -12.00 -1.57 12.26
CA GLU A 11 -12.16 -2.58 11.22
C GLU A 11 -11.89 -3.96 11.80
N ARG A 12 -12.84 -4.91 11.65
CA ARG A 12 -12.72 -6.30 12.11
C ARG A 12 -12.23 -6.45 13.56
N GLY A 13 -12.73 -5.59 14.47
CA GLY A 13 -12.36 -5.62 15.90
C GLY A 13 -11.02 -4.95 16.24
N VAL A 14 -10.34 -4.34 15.27
CA VAL A 14 -9.09 -3.59 15.45
C VAL A 14 -9.33 -2.11 15.16
N THR A 15 -8.86 -1.24 16.04
CA THR A 15 -8.81 0.20 15.82
C THR A 15 -7.48 0.57 15.19
N LEU A 16 -7.56 1.15 14.00
CA LEU A 16 -6.45 1.75 13.28
C LEU A 16 -6.39 3.23 13.59
N VAL A 17 -5.27 3.70 14.12
CA VAL A 17 -5.00 5.12 14.40
C VAL A 17 -4.08 5.65 13.31
N ALA A 18 -4.64 6.27 12.28
CA ALA A 18 -3.86 6.92 11.22
C ALA A 18 -3.29 8.24 11.74
N CYS A 19 -1.97 8.37 11.70
CA CYS A 19 -1.22 9.55 12.08
C CYS A 19 -0.63 10.21 10.82
N ARG A 20 -0.97 11.47 10.59
CA ARG A 20 -0.44 12.30 9.51
C ARG A 20 0.49 13.34 10.09
N LEU A 21 1.77 13.24 9.75
CA LEU A 21 2.81 14.19 10.14
C LEU A 21 3.10 15.12 8.96
N ARG A 22 3.01 16.43 9.18
CA ARG A 22 3.34 17.46 8.18
C ARG A 22 4.50 18.29 8.69
N ASN A 23 5.57 18.39 7.91
CA ASN A 23 6.71 19.25 8.20
C ASN A 23 6.72 20.45 7.26
N ASP A 24 6.45 21.64 7.80
CA ASP A 24 6.51 22.90 7.06
C ASP A 24 7.91 23.54 7.02
N ALA A 25 8.92 22.90 7.62
CA ALA A 25 10.30 23.35 7.51
C ALA A 25 10.97 22.71 6.27
N PRO A 26 11.94 23.40 5.64
CA PRO A 26 12.72 22.83 4.53
C PRO A 26 13.70 21.73 4.97
N GLU A 27 14.01 21.66 6.26
CA GLU A 27 14.90 20.64 6.84
C GLU A 27 14.12 19.39 7.27
N PRO A 28 14.69 18.18 7.11
CA PRO A 28 14.11 16.96 7.65
C PRO A 28 14.07 16.99 9.18
N ARG A 29 13.04 16.36 9.75
CA ARG A 29 12.83 16.24 11.21
C ARG A 29 12.46 14.83 11.58
N VAL A 30 12.94 14.34 12.72
CA VAL A 30 12.52 13.06 13.30
C VAL A 30 11.43 13.36 14.31
N ALA A 31 10.24 12.81 14.09
CA ALA A 31 9.10 12.94 14.98
C ALA A 31 8.90 11.65 15.78
N ARG A 32 8.70 11.76 17.10
CA ARG A 32 8.25 10.67 17.96
C ARG A 32 6.80 10.88 18.35
N VAL A 33 5.97 9.86 18.14
CA VAL A 33 4.54 9.88 18.43
C VAL A 33 4.21 8.72 19.37
N ALA A 34 3.47 8.97 20.45
CA ALA A 34 2.97 7.92 21.35
C ALA A 34 1.50 7.61 21.05
N SER A 35 1.14 6.34 21.15
CA SER A 35 -0.26 5.94 21.25
C SER A 35 -0.81 6.38 22.62
N GLN A 36 -2.06 6.82 22.65
CA GLN A 36 -2.79 7.15 23.88
C GLN A 36 -3.91 6.14 24.17
N MET A 37 -3.88 5.00 23.47
CA MET A 37 -4.86 3.93 23.56
C MET A 37 -4.48 2.98 24.70
N GLU A 38 -5.48 2.36 25.34
CA GLU A 38 -5.28 1.32 26.36
C GLU A 38 -5.98 0.02 25.92
N PRO A 39 -5.26 -1.06 25.58
CA PRO A 39 -3.80 -1.17 25.53
C PRO A 39 -3.15 -0.32 24.41
N PRO A 40 -1.85 0.04 24.57
CA PRO A 40 -1.12 0.84 23.59
C PRO A 40 -1.10 0.14 22.23
N GLY A 41 -1.28 0.94 21.17
CA GLY A 41 -1.29 0.40 19.83
C GLY A 41 0.09 -0.04 19.36
N THR A 42 0.12 -1.10 18.56
CA THR A 42 1.32 -1.61 17.92
C THR A 42 1.67 -0.76 16.72
N ALA A 43 2.89 -0.22 16.71
CA ALA A 43 3.45 0.46 15.55
C ALA A 43 3.91 -0.55 14.48
N PRO A 44 3.85 -0.22 13.18
CA PRO A 44 4.45 -1.04 12.14
C PRO A 44 5.98 -1.11 12.35
N PRO A 45 6.63 -2.27 12.11
CA PRO A 45 8.05 -2.49 12.43
C PRO A 45 8.98 -1.40 11.89
N ARG A 46 8.70 -0.91 10.67
CA ARG A 46 9.44 0.17 9.99
C ARG A 46 9.48 1.51 10.74
N HIS A 47 8.53 1.76 11.64
CA HIS A 47 8.42 3.00 12.40
C HIS A 47 8.35 2.73 13.91
N ALA A 48 8.60 1.50 14.35
CA ALA A 48 8.59 1.16 15.76
C ALA A 48 9.78 1.88 16.45
N GLY A 49 9.44 2.75 17.39
CA GLY A 49 10.38 3.31 18.35
C GLY A 49 10.38 2.51 19.64
N GLU A 50 11.20 2.96 20.58
CA GLU A 50 11.20 2.46 21.95
C GLU A 50 9.82 2.66 22.60
N ASP A 51 9.49 1.85 23.60
CA ASP A 51 8.28 1.98 24.42
C ASP A 51 6.96 2.10 23.64
N ALA A 52 6.82 1.29 22.58
CA ALA A 52 5.63 1.27 21.70
C ALA A 52 5.32 2.65 21.06
N THR A 53 6.36 3.46 20.81
CA THR A 53 6.23 4.73 20.09
C THR A 53 6.40 4.54 18.58
N LEU A 54 5.99 5.56 17.83
CA LEU A 54 6.26 5.73 16.42
C LEU A 54 7.42 6.70 16.23
N ARG A 55 8.53 6.28 15.62
CA ARG A 55 9.62 7.15 15.20
C ARG A 55 9.59 7.30 13.69
N VAL A 56 9.39 8.52 13.20
CA VAL A 56 9.22 8.81 11.77
C VAL A 56 10.08 9.99 11.35
N THR A 57 10.94 9.78 10.35
CA THR A 57 11.61 10.87 9.65
C THR A 57 10.63 11.52 8.67
N VAL A 58 10.37 12.81 8.86
CA VAL A 58 9.52 13.63 8.00
C VAL A 58 10.43 14.54 7.17
N PRO A 59 10.54 14.34 5.85
CA PRO A 59 11.33 15.20 4.98
C PRO A 59 10.88 16.66 5.05
N GLY A 60 11.74 17.56 4.59
CA GLY A 60 11.39 18.98 4.50
C GLY A 60 10.22 19.21 3.55
N ASN A 61 9.31 20.13 3.91
CA ASN A 61 8.13 20.50 3.13
C ASN A 61 7.26 19.30 2.70
N ALA A 62 7.27 18.22 3.50
CA ALA A 62 6.62 16.96 3.16
C ALA A 62 5.57 16.54 4.18
N VAL A 63 4.73 15.59 3.75
CA VAL A 63 3.70 14.96 4.55
C VAL A 63 3.94 13.46 4.55
N VAL A 64 4.00 12.85 5.73
CA VAL A 64 4.20 11.41 5.91
C VAL A 64 3.04 10.80 6.69
N GLY A 65 2.55 9.65 6.22
CA GLY A 65 1.51 8.87 6.87
C GLY A 65 2.08 7.66 7.60
N THR A 66 1.65 7.46 8.85
CA THR A 66 1.94 6.26 9.65
C THR A 66 0.75 5.97 10.58
N GLY A 67 0.88 5.06 11.54
CA GLY A 67 -0.18 4.82 12.51
C GLY A 67 0.07 3.67 13.46
N PHE A 68 -0.88 3.47 14.36
CA PHE A 68 -0.92 2.34 15.29
C PHE A 68 -2.09 1.41 14.96
N ALA A 69 -1.97 0.14 15.31
CA ALA A 69 -3.09 -0.80 15.36
C ALA A 69 -3.28 -1.28 16.81
N THR A 70 -4.50 -1.16 17.36
CA THR A 70 -4.82 -1.61 18.71
C THR A 70 -6.17 -2.35 18.72
N PRO A 71 -6.36 -3.39 19.54
CA PRO A 71 -7.68 -3.94 19.79
C PRO A 71 -8.60 -2.98 20.58
N ALA A 72 -8.04 -1.97 21.25
CA ALA A 72 -8.78 -0.99 22.06
C ALA A 72 -9.89 -0.29 21.27
N GLU A 73 -10.99 0.07 21.94
CA GLU A 73 -12.03 0.91 21.34
C GLU A 73 -11.49 2.32 21.03
N PRO A 74 -11.91 2.98 19.94
CA PRO A 74 -11.45 4.33 19.58
C PRO A 74 -11.70 5.36 20.69
N SER A 75 -10.66 6.10 21.09
CA SER A 75 -10.75 7.19 22.08
C SER A 75 -10.00 8.43 21.60
N GLU A 76 -10.44 9.60 22.05
CA GLU A 76 -9.74 10.87 21.86
C GLU A 76 -9.11 11.34 23.18
N PRO A 77 -7.83 11.76 23.22
CA PRO A 77 -6.87 11.74 22.10
C PRO A 77 -6.38 10.33 21.78
N SER A 78 -6.15 10.02 20.50
CA SER A 78 -5.74 8.68 20.05
C SER A 78 -4.21 8.51 19.93
N ALA A 79 -3.50 9.59 19.62
CA ALA A 79 -2.05 9.64 19.59
C ALA A 79 -1.54 11.07 19.80
N ARG A 80 -0.31 11.20 20.28
CA ARG A 80 0.30 12.49 20.63
C ARG A 80 1.72 12.60 20.09
N LEU A 81 2.06 13.73 19.48
CA LEU A 81 3.43 14.09 19.14
C LEU A 81 4.17 14.46 20.44
N ILE A 82 5.19 13.70 20.77
CA ILE A 82 5.92 13.83 22.04
C ILE A 82 7.20 14.64 21.84
N GLU A 83 7.87 14.44 20.70
CA GLU A 83 9.20 15.00 20.46
C GLU A 83 9.46 15.19 18.96
N THR A 84 10.25 16.23 18.63
CA THR A 84 10.71 16.51 17.27
C THR A 84 12.18 16.96 17.30
N GLU A 85 13.05 16.22 16.63
CA GLU A 85 14.49 16.47 16.60
C GLU A 85 15.01 16.59 15.18
N ARG A 86 16.25 17.07 15.01
CA ARG A 86 16.98 16.93 13.74
C ARG A 86 17.66 15.56 13.71
N PRO A 87 17.76 14.89 12.55
CA PRO A 87 18.52 13.67 12.45
C PRO A 87 19.98 13.92 12.89
N THR A 88 20.46 13.17 13.89
CA THR A 88 21.88 13.14 14.27
C THR A 88 22.56 12.06 13.41
N GLU A 89 23.62 12.44 12.69
CA GLU A 89 24.47 11.50 11.96
C GLU A 89 25.37 10.73 12.95
N GLU A 90 24.83 9.70 13.61
CA GLU A 90 25.68 8.69 14.24
C GLU A 90 25.54 7.36 13.49
N PRO A 91 26.64 6.79 12.96
CA PRO A 91 26.60 5.51 12.27
C PRO A 91 26.53 4.38 13.30
N GLY A 92 25.33 3.95 13.64
CA GLY A 92 25.11 2.73 14.43
C GLY A 92 25.06 1.50 13.53
N ASP A 93 26.05 0.61 13.66
CA ASP A 93 26.09 -0.85 13.38
C ASP A 93 25.11 -1.47 12.35
N ALA A 94 24.80 -0.76 11.27
CA ALA A 94 24.01 -1.24 10.13
C ALA A 94 24.88 -1.95 9.06
N ALA A 95 26.18 -2.11 9.30
CA ALA A 95 27.14 -2.60 8.32
C ALA A 95 27.08 -4.13 8.06
N VAL A 96 26.26 -4.89 8.80
CA VAL A 96 26.11 -6.36 8.59
C VAL A 96 24.75 -6.74 7.99
N VAL A 97 23.84 -5.79 7.75
CA VAL A 97 22.55 -6.04 7.06
C VAL A 97 22.41 -5.20 5.79
N ALA A 98 23.53 -4.81 5.17
CA ALA A 98 23.56 -4.13 3.88
C ALA A 98 23.20 -5.04 2.68
N GLY A 99 22.75 -6.29 2.93
CA GLY A 99 22.36 -7.24 1.90
C GLY A 99 20.86 -7.49 1.75
N LEU A 100 19.98 -7.01 2.65
CA LEU A 100 18.59 -7.51 2.69
C LEU A 100 17.48 -6.47 2.91
N SER A 101 17.76 -5.17 2.96
CA SER A 101 16.68 -4.16 3.06
C SER A 101 17.13 -2.80 2.54
N ASP A 102 17.25 -2.69 1.22
CA ASP A 102 17.17 -1.41 0.52
C ASP A 102 15.69 -1.21 0.11
N PRO A 103 14.90 -0.35 0.78
CA PRO A 103 13.57 0.02 0.31
C PRO A 103 13.69 1.18 -0.69
N ARG A 104 14.49 1.02 -1.74
CA ARG A 104 14.08 1.59 -3.02
C ARG A 104 12.79 0.85 -3.40
N PRO A 105 11.72 1.51 -3.87
CA PRO A 105 10.82 0.78 -4.76
C PRO A 105 11.75 0.14 -5.80
N PRO A 106 11.63 -1.16 -6.09
CA PRO A 106 12.44 -1.69 -7.16
C PRO A 106 12.26 -0.74 -8.35
N SER A 107 13.39 -0.35 -8.94
CA SER A 107 13.41 0.39 -10.19
C SER A 107 12.30 -0.17 -11.06
N THR A 108 11.55 0.73 -11.71
CA THR A 108 10.24 0.56 -12.38
C THR A 108 9.99 -0.71 -13.21
N GLU A 109 10.98 -1.58 -13.36
CA GLU A 109 10.90 -2.93 -13.86
C GLU A 109 10.25 -3.90 -12.83
N ASP A 110 10.75 -4.12 -11.60
CA ASP A 110 10.20 -5.26 -10.80
C ASP A 110 8.75 -5.04 -10.34
N GLY A 111 8.34 -3.80 -10.08
CA GLY A 111 6.95 -3.47 -9.77
C GLY A 111 6.01 -3.63 -10.98
N SER A 112 6.50 -3.27 -12.17
CA SER A 112 5.77 -3.46 -13.43
C SER A 112 5.70 -4.94 -13.78
N LEU A 113 6.81 -5.66 -13.69
CA LEU A 113 6.89 -7.11 -13.91
C LEU A 113 5.96 -7.88 -12.96
N ALA A 114 5.86 -7.46 -11.69
CA ALA A 114 4.91 -8.04 -10.76
C ALA A 114 3.44 -7.76 -11.15
N LEU A 115 3.14 -6.60 -11.73
CA LEU A 115 1.80 -6.28 -12.24
C LEU A 115 1.49 -7.08 -13.52
N GLU A 116 2.44 -7.14 -14.45
CA GLU A 116 2.34 -7.94 -15.69
C GLU A 116 2.14 -9.42 -15.39
N ALA A 117 2.91 -9.99 -14.45
CA ALA A 117 2.73 -11.38 -14.02
C ALA A 117 1.32 -11.62 -13.47
N ARG A 118 0.74 -10.67 -12.73
CA ARG A 118 -0.63 -10.79 -12.22
C ARG A 118 -1.69 -10.69 -13.31
N PHE A 119 -1.44 -9.90 -14.36
CA PHE A 119 -2.30 -9.88 -15.54
C PHE A 119 -2.21 -11.21 -16.29
N ALA A 120 -1.01 -11.71 -16.55
CA ALA A 120 -0.79 -13.02 -17.18
C ALA A 120 -1.49 -14.16 -16.41
N ASP A 121 -1.40 -14.17 -15.07
CA ASP A 121 -2.13 -15.13 -14.23
C ASP A 121 -3.65 -15.05 -14.39
N SER A 122 -4.17 -13.82 -14.54
CA SER A 122 -5.61 -13.59 -14.73
C SER A 122 -6.06 -14.03 -16.12
N GLU A 123 -5.26 -13.73 -17.15
CA GLU A 123 -5.46 -14.19 -18.53
C GLU A 123 -5.49 -15.72 -18.60
N ALA A 124 -4.52 -16.40 -18.00
CA ALA A 124 -4.46 -17.86 -17.98
C ALA A 124 -5.67 -18.48 -17.25
N ARG A 125 -6.22 -17.83 -16.22
CA ARG A 125 -7.47 -18.27 -15.57
C ARG A 125 -8.69 -18.04 -16.46
N ILE A 126 -8.77 -16.89 -17.13
CA ILE A 126 -9.86 -16.56 -18.06
C ILE A 126 -9.86 -17.52 -19.24
N GLU A 127 -8.69 -17.82 -19.81
CA GLU A 127 -8.55 -18.75 -20.93
C GLU A 127 -9.02 -20.16 -20.56
N ARG A 128 -8.60 -20.66 -19.39
CA ARG A 128 -9.08 -21.96 -18.87
C ARG A 128 -10.59 -21.99 -18.68
N LEU A 129 -11.16 -20.96 -18.04
CA LEU A 129 -12.62 -20.89 -17.86
C LEU A 129 -13.35 -20.77 -19.21
N ALA A 130 -12.79 -20.04 -20.17
CA ALA A 130 -13.33 -19.93 -21.51
C ALA A 130 -13.29 -21.25 -22.28
N ALA A 131 -12.23 -22.06 -22.11
CA ALA A 131 -12.13 -23.39 -22.69
C ALA A 131 -13.23 -24.33 -22.15
N VAL A 132 -13.50 -24.28 -20.84
CA VAL A 132 -14.64 -25.00 -20.24
C VAL A 132 -15.96 -24.51 -20.81
N ALA A 133 -16.17 -23.20 -20.92
CA ALA A 133 -17.39 -22.61 -21.46
C ALA A 133 -17.62 -22.91 -22.96
N ALA A 134 -16.55 -23.13 -23.73
CA ALA A 134 -16.61 -23.47 -25.14
C ALA A 134 -17.02 -24.93 -25.41
N ALA A 135 -17.06 -25.79 -24.39
CA ALA A 135 -17.45 -27.18 -24.54
C ALA A 135 -18.97 -27.30 -24.78
N THR A 136 -19.37 -27.50 -26.04
CA THR A 136 -20.79 -27.59 -26.43
C THR A 136 -21.34 -29.01 -26.48
N THR A 137 -20.50 -30.03 -26.23
CA THR A 137 -20.90 -31.45 -26.24
C THR A 137 -20.56 -32.11 -24.91
N VAL A 138 -21.34 -33.12 -24.51
CA VAL A 138 -21.13 -33.84 -23.25
C VAL A 138 -19.70 -34.43 -23.16
N PRO A 139 -19.17 -35.14 -24.19
CA PRO A 139 -17.80 -35.65 -24.11
C PRO A 139 -16.73 -34.57 -24.00
N ALA A 140 -16.95 -33.40 -24.62
CA ALA A 140 -16.03 -32.27 -24.50
C ALA A 140 -16.10 -31.65 -23.09
N ALA A 141 -17.31 -31.52 -22.53
CA ALA A 141 -17.51 -30.97 -21.19
C ALA A 141 -16.93 -31.90 -20.11
N THR A 142 -17.10 -33.22 -20.25
CA THR A 142 -16.47 -34.20 -19.35
C THR A 142 -14.94 -34.08 -19.39
N ARG A 143 -14.34 -34.00 -20.58
CA ARG A 143 -12.88 -33.82 -20.71
C ARG A 143 -12.41 -32.51 -20.08
N ALA A 144 -13.09 -31.40 -20.35
CA ALA A 144 -12.74 -30.11 -19.79
C ALA A 144 -12.86 -30.08 -18.25
N LEU A 145 -13.86 -30.77 -17.68
CA LEU A 145 -13.95 -30.95 -16.23
C LEU A 145 -12.80 -31.79 -15.70
N ASP A 146 -12.47 -32.91 -16.34
CA ASP A 146 -11.36 -33.78 -15.92
C ASP A 146 -10.01 -33.05 -15.95
N ASP A 147 -9.76 -32.25 -17.02
CA ASP A 147 -8.54 -31.46 -17.19
C ASP A 147 -8.37 -30.41 -16.07
N GLU A 148 -9.47 -29.82 -15.58
CA GLU A 148 -9.44 -28.86 -14.47
C GLU A 148 -9.47 -29.52 -13.08
N GLY A 149 -9.64 -30.84 -12.98
CA GLY A 149 -9.74 -31.56 -11.70
C GLY A 149 -11.16 -31.63 -11.11
N GLY A 150 -12.18 -31.48 -11.95
CA GLY A 150 -13.59 -31.72 -11.65
C GLY A 150 -14.43 -30.45 -11.45
N LEU A 151 -15.73 -30.65 -11.20
CA LEU A 151 -16.70 -29.56 -11.11
C LEU A 151 -16.38 -28.55 -10.01
N ALA A 152 -15.98 -29.01 -8.83
CA ALA A 152 -15.63 -28.12 -7.71
C ALA A 152 -14.43 -27.22 -8.04
N ALA A 153 -13.46 -27.71 -8.83
CA ALA A 153 -12.33 -26.92 -9.29
C ALA A 153 -12.76 -25.85 -10.30
N VAL A 154 -13.68 -26.19 -11.22
CA VAL A 154 -14.27 -25.22 -12.16
C VAL A 154 -15.10 -24.16 -11.44
N GLU A 155 -15.88 -24.53 -10.42
CA GLU A 155 -16.61 -23.57 -9.59
C GLU A 155 -15.66 -22.59 -8.88
N ALA A 156 -14.59 -23.09 -8.28
CA ALA A 156 -13.55 -22.25 -7.66
C ALA A 156 -12.83 -21.36 -8.69
N LEU A 157 -12.55 -21.87 -9.88
CA LEU A 157 -11.98 -21.11 -10.99
C LEU A 157 -12.92 -19.96 -11.40
N ASN A 158 -14.21 -20.24 -11.55
CA ASN A 158 -15.22 -19.24 -11.90
C ASN A 158 -15.32 -18.13 -10.83
N GLU A 159 -15.35 -18.49 -9.55
CA GLU A 159 -15.29 -17.51 -8.46
C GLU A 159 -14.02 -16.67 -8.48
N GLN A 160 -12.88 -17.29 -8.78
CA GLN A 160 -11.62 -16.57 -8.86
C GLN A 160 -11.60 -15.60 -10.04
N VAL A 161 -12.11 -15.98 -11.22
CA VAL A 161 -12.25 -15.09 -12.38
C VAL A 161 -13.20 -13.93 -12.07
N ALA A 162 -14.29 -14.16 -11.32
CA ALA A 162 -15.17 -13.10 -10.87
C ALA A 162 -14.44 -12.08 -9.97
N LYS A 163 -13.63 -12.55 -9.01
CA LYS A 163 -12.79 -11.69 -8.16
C LYS A 163 -11.74 -10.94 -8.98
N ASP A 164 -11.15 -11.59 -9.99
CA ASP A 164 -10.18 -10.96 -10.87
C ASP A 164 -10.81 -9.85 -11.69
N ARG A 165 -12.02 -10.06 -12.23
CA ARG A 165 -12.79 -9.01 -12.90
C ARG A 165 -12.99 -7.78 -12.02
N GLU A 166 -13.42 -7.95 -10.78
CA GLU A 166 -13.61 -6.83 -9.84
C GLU A 166 -12.31 -6.05 -9.62
N ARG A 167 -11.20 -6.78 -9.44
CA ARG A 167 -9.87 -6.16 -9.25
C ARG A 167 -9.41 -5.43 -10.50
N LEU A 168 -9.57 -6.00 -11.68
CA LEU A 168 -9.17 -5.39 -12.95
C LEU A 168 -9.96 -4.11 -13.20
N LEU A 169 -11.26 -4.09 -12.93
CA LEU A 169 -12.08 -2.88 -13.03
C LEU A 169 -11.61 -1.79 -12.05
N ALA A 170 -11.27 -2.15 -10.82
CA ALA A 170 -10.75 -1.20 -9.84
C ALA A 170 -9.36 -0.64 -10.24
N VAL A 171 -8.49 -1.46 -10.83
CA VAL A 171 -7.19 -1.01 -11.36
C VAL A 171 -7.39 -0.06 -12.53
N ALA A 172 -8.29 -0.39 -13.47
CA ALA A 172 -8.59 0.45 -14.63
C ALA A 172 -9.14 1.82 -14.21
N ASP A 173 -10.13 1.86 -13.31
CA ASP A 173 -10.72 3.11 -12.78
C ASP A 173 -9.64 4.03 -12.17
N ARG A 174 -8.76 3.44 -11.35
CA ARG A 174 -7.66 4.18 -10.73
C ARG A 174 -6.65 4.68 -11.75
N ALA A 175 -6.27 3.83 -12.72
CA ALA A 175 -5.30 4.20 -13.75
C ALA A 175 -5.83 5.35 -14.61
N LEU A 176 -7.08 5.27 -15.07
CA LEU A 176 -7.73 6.33 -15.86
C LEU A 176 -7.85 7.64 -15.06
N THR A 177 -8.23 7.55 -13.79
CA THR A 177 -8.30 8.72 -12.89
C THR A 177 -6.93 9.40 -12.74
N LEU A 178 -5.87 8.61 -12.58
CA LEU A 178 -4.51 9.16 -12.47
C LEU A 178 -4.03 9.76 -13.78
N ALA A 179 -4.33 9.13 -14.92
CA ALA A 179 -3.99 9.66 -16.24
C ALA A 179 -4.63 11.03 -16.48
N GLY A 180 -5.94 11.17 -16.23
CA GLY A 180 -6.61 12.46 -16.39
C GLY A 180 -6.10 13.54 -15.42
N ARG A 181 -5.66 13.16 -14.22
CA ARG A 181 -5.01 14.10 -13.29
C ARG A 181 -3.62 14.53 -13.74
N ALA A 182 -2.85 13.63 -14.34
CA ALA A 182 -1.53 13.94 -14.87
C ALA A 182 -1.64 14.92 -16.04
N GLU A 183 -2.58 14.70 -16.95
CA GLU A 183 -2.89 15.59 -18.07
C GLU A 183 -3.28 17.00 -17.57
N ALA A 184 -4.16 17.09 -16.57
CA ALA A 184 -4.57 18.38 -16.00
C ALA A 184 -3.46 19.11 -15.20
N ALA A 185 -2.41 18.40 -14.80
CA ALA A 185 -1.31 18.94 -14.00
C ALA A 185 -0.10 19.36 -14.84
N GLU A 186 -0.15 19.24 -16.17
CA GLU A 186 0.95 19.58 -17.06
C GLU A 186 1.26 21.09 -16.95
N PRO A 187 2.46 21.48 -16.45
CA PRO A 187 2.79 22.88 -16.26
C PRO A 187 3.02 23.56 -17.61
N PRO A 188 2.73 24.87 -17.75
CA PRO A 188 2.99 25.61 -18.98
C PRO A 188 4.51 25.85 -19.13
N MET A 189 5.20 24.84 -19.64
CA MET A 189 6.67 24.83 -19.76
C MET A 189 7.18 26.02 -20.56
N ASP A 190 6.49 26.40 -21.64
CA ASP A 190 6.83 27.59 -22.45
C ASP A 190 6.83 28.90 -21.63
N ALA A 191 5.97 29.00 -20.62
CA ALA A 191 5.90 30.17 -19.75
C ALA A 191 7.00 30.15 -18.67
N LEU A 192 7.41 28.95 -18.23
CA LEU A 192 8.48 28.78 -17.26
C LEU A 192 9.86 28.98 -17.89
N GLU A 193 10.07 28.53 -19.13
CA GLU A 193 11.32 28.75 -19.88
C GLU A 193 11.56 30.23 -20.19
N ARG A 194 10.49 31.02 -20.38
CA ARG A 194 10.61 32.48 -20.55
C ARG A 194 11.03 33.23 -19.28
N LEU A 195 11.05 32.57 -18.13
CA LEU A 195 11.46 33.13 -16.84
C LEU A 195 12.91 32.76 -16.44
N SER A 196 13.59 31.89 -17.20
CA SER A 196 15.00 31.52 -17.01
C SER A 196 15.93 32.31 -17.92
#